data_AF-A0A8B6DPU1-F1
#
_entry.id   AF-A0A8B6DPU1-F1
#
_cell.length_a   1.000
_cell.length_b   1.000
_cell.length_c   1.000
_cell.angle_alpha   90.00
_cell.angle_beta   90.00
_cell.angle_gamma   90.00
#
_symmetry.space_group_name_H-M   'P 1'
#
loop_
_entity.id
_entity.type
_entity.pdbx_description
1 polymer ?
#
loop_
_entity_poly.entity_id
_entity_poly.type
_entity_poly.pdbx_seq_one_letter_code
_entity_poly.pdbx_strand_id
1 'polypeptide(L)'
;MRDPCLFGDYRTAMEDSEPRLYEDIQDYDAAKALFQEILEEYNESNTPMNLVLFDDALEHLTRIHRVIRMDQGHALLVGVGGSGKQSLCKLASFTAGCEVFEIQLSRGYNESSFRDDLKVLYNKLGIENKKVVFLFTDQHVAEEGFLELINNMLTSGMVPALYADDEKEAILSGIRDEAVKAGTPHAREMIWGYFVQKCSNNLHVVLAMSPVGDALRTRCRNFPGLVNNANIDWFFPWPEQALYAVASVFISPE
;
A
#
# COMPACT_ATOMS: atom_id res chain seq x y z
N MET A 1 10.26 12.47 23.29
CA MET A 1 9.99 11.30 22.41
C MET A 1 11.30 10.55 22.31
N ARG A 2 11.31 9.22 22.45
CA ARG A 2 12.53 8.43 22.29
C ARG A 2 12.97 8.48 20.82
N ASP A 3 14.27 8.42 20.60
CA ASP A 3 14.89 8.32 19.29
C ASP A 3 15.62 6.96 19.28
N PRO A 4 15.25 6.01 18.39
CA PRO A 4 14.29 6.14 17.30
C PRO A 4 12.81 6.05 17.72
N CYS A 5 11.91 6.53 16.85
CA CYS A 5 10.45 6.48 17.05
C CYS A 5 9.82 5.26 16.37
N LEU A 6 9.97 4.09 16.99
CA LEU A 6 9.56 2.80 16.43
C LEU A 6 8.25 2.29 17.04
N PHE A 7 7.15 3.01 16.82
CA PHE A 7 5.83 2.55 17.26
C PHE A 7 5.11 1.75 16.17
N GLY A 8 4.59 0.58 16.52
CA GLY A 8 3.88 -0.32 15.62
C GLY A 8 3.20 -1.48 16.35
N ASP A 9 2.45 -2.29 15.61
CA ASP A 9 1.75 -3.48 16.11
C ASP A 9 2.27 -4.78 15.48
N TYR A 10 3.55 -4.80 15.12
CA TYR A 10 4.16 -5.91 14.36
C TYR A 10 4.93 -6.92 15.22
N ARG A 11 4.96 -6.78 16.55
CA ARG A 11 5.60 -7.77 17.44
C ARG A 11 4.98 -9.16 17.31
N THR A 12 3.65 -9.22 17.25
CA THR A 12 2.86 -10.45 17.12
C THR A 12 2.29 -10.58 15.70
N ALA A 13 2.96 -10.00 14.69
CA ALA A 13 2.44 -10.00 13.33
C ALA A 13 2.23 -11.42 12.77
N MET A 14 3.09 -12.36 13.17
CA MET A 14 3.06 -13.75 12.71
C MET A 14 2.23 -14.67 13.62
N GLU A 15 1.63 -14.14 14.69
CA GLU A 15 0.88 -14.92 15.67
C GLU A 15 -0.62 -14.63 15.60
N ASP A 16 -1.37 -15.47 14.88
CA ASP A 16 -2.83 -15.30 14.71
C ASP A 16 -3.63 -15.43 16.04
N SER A 17 -3.05 -16.05 17.07
CA SER A 17 -3.70 -16.23 18.37
C SER A 17 -3.63 -15.02 19.29
N GLU A 18 -2.72 -14.08 19.03
CA GLU A 18 -2.51 -12.93 19.92
C GLU A 18 -3.05 -11.63 19.31
N PRO A 19 -3.68 -10.76 20.13
CA PRO A 19 -4.09 -9.46 19.64
C PRO A 19 -2.85 -8.63 19.27
N ARG A 20 -2.88 -7.99 18.10
CA ARG A 20 -1.84 -7.04 17.71
C ARG A 20 -1.98 -5.74 18.52
N LEU A 21 -1.02 -5.46 19.38
CA LEU A 21 -1.00 -4.28 20.24
C LEU A 21 -0.07 -3.22 19.65
N TYR A 22 -0.58 -1.99 19.51
CA TYR A 22 0.23 -0.86 19.09
C TYR A 22 1.09 -0.36 20.26
N GLU A 23 2.40 -0.50 20.14
CA GLU A 23 3.34 -0.23 21.24
C GLU A 23 4.69 0.31 20.76
N ASP A 24 5.55 0.68 21.71
CA ASP A 24 6.95 1.07 21.47
C ASP A 24 7.82 -0.19 21.30
N ILE A 25 8.41 -0.35 20.11
CA ILE A 25 9.31 -1.48 19.78
C ILE A 25 10.71 -1.29 20.37
N GLN A 26 10.96 -0.17 21.05
CA GLN A 26 12.13 0.17 21.86
C GLN A 26 13.35 0.64 21.07
N ASP A 27 13.98 -0.24 20.30
CA ASP A 27 15.24 0.05 19.59
C ASP A 27 15.34 -0.67 18.24
N TYR A 28 16.38 -0.32 17.48
CA TYR A 28 16.62 -0.87 16.15
C TYR A 28 16.92 -2.36 16.18
N ASP A 29 17.62 -2.87 17.20
CA ASP A 29 17.95 -4.29 17.28
C ASP A 29 16.68 -5.14 17.46
N ALA A 30 15.78 -4.70 18.33
CA ALA A 30 14.48 -5.34 18.52
C ALA A 30 13.62 -5.29 17.26
N ALA A 31 13.52 -4.13 16.60
CA ALA A 31 12.76 -4.00 15.35
C ALA A 31 13.37 -4.84 14.22
N LYS A 32 14.70 -4.88 14.14
CA LYS A 32 15.43 -5.66 13.13
C LYS A 32 15.17 -7.15 13.29
N ALA A 33 15.28 -7.69 14.51
CA ALA A 33 15.03 -9.10 14.77
C ALA A 33 13.61 -9.52 14.33
N LEU A 34 12.60 -8.71 14.68
CA LEU A 34 11.21 -8.96 14.28
C LEU A 34 11.05 -8.93 12.75
N PHE A 35 11.56 -7.91 12.08
CA PHE A 35 11.41 -7.79 10.62
C PHE A 35 12.28 -8.78 9.84
N GLN A 36 13.36 -9.31 10.41
CA GLN A 36 14.14 -10.39 9.82
C GLN A 36 13.32 -11.68 9.78
N GLU A 37 12.69 -12.05 10.90
CA GLU A 37 11.79 -13.21 10.96
C GLU A 37 10.62 -13.07 9.97
N ILE A 38 9.99 -11.88 9.93
CA ILE A 38 8.90 -11.60 8.99
C ILE A 38 9.37 -11.67 7.52
N LEU A 39 10.61 -11.23 7.24
CA LEU A 39 11.18 -11.28 5.90
C LEU A 39 11.50 -12.73 5.48
N GLU A 40 11.96 -13.56 6.41
CA GLU A 40 12.17 -14.99 6.18
C GLU A 40 10.85 -15.66 5.80
N GLU A 41 9.80 -15.48 6.61
CA GLU A 41 8.45 -16.00 6.33
C GLU A 41 7.90 -15.49 4.98
N TYR A 42 8.08 -14.19 4.69
CA TYR A 42 7.70 -13.63 3.39
C TYR A 42 8.38 -14.39 2.24
N ASN A 43 9.69 -14.65 2.36
CA ASN A 43 10.50 -15.29 1.33
C ASN A 43 10.16 -16.78 1.12
N GLU A 44 9.54 -17.45 2.09
CA GLU A 44 9.08 -18.84 1.94
C GLU A 44 7.88 -18.95 1.00
N SER A 45 6.98 -17.97 1.06
CA SER A 45 5.68 -18.00 0.34
C SER A 45 5.61 -17.07 -0.87
N ASN A 46 6.58 -16.17 -1.05
CA ASN A 46 6.57 -15.15 -2.10
C ASN A 46 7.90 -15.12 -2.88
N THR A 47 7.94 -14.31 -3.93
CA THR A 47 9.19 -14.03 -4.64
C THR A 47 10.22 -13.44 -3.67
N PRO A 48 11.38 -14.10 -3.45
CA PRO A 48 12.30 -13.68 -2.40
C PRO A 48 12.83 -12.25 -2.58
N MET A 49 12.92 -11.50 -1.48
CA MET A 49 13.54 -10.19 -1.38
C MET A 49 14.79 -10.26 -0.51
N ASN A 50 15.94 -9.89 -1.09
CA ASN A 50 17.21 -9.77 -0.36
C ASN A 50 17.34 -8.37 0.25
N LEU A 51 16.61 -8.10 1.33
CA LEU A 51 16.63 -6.80 2.00
C LEU A 51 17.65 -6.78 3.14
N VAL A 52 18.49 -5.75 3.13
CA VAL A 52 19.33 -5.40 4.27
C VAL A 52 18.55 -4.42 5.15
N LEU A 53 18.19 -4.85 6.35
CA LEU A 53 17.45 -4.04 7.33
C LEU A 53 18.44 -3.24 8.19
N PHE A 54 18.74 -2.03 7.73
CA PHE A 54 19.47 -0.99 8.49
C PHE A 54 18.49 0.02 9.09
N ASP A 55 18.98 0.88 9.97
CA ASP A 55 18.21 1.82 10.78
C ASP A 55 17.16 2.61 9.98
N ASP A 56 17.56 3.36 8.94
CA ASP A 56 16.61 4.14 8.14
C ASP A 56 15.59 3.24 7.40
N ALA A 57 15.97 2.03 6.99
CA ALA A 57 15.04 1.08 6.38
C ALA A 57 13.99 0.61 7.39
N LEU A 58 14.36 0.39 8.65
CA LEU A 58 13.44 0.05 9.73
C LEU A 58 12.49 1.20 10.07
N GLU A 59 12.99 2.45 10.03
CA GLU A 59 12.13 3.61 10.21
C GLU A 59 11.10 3.74 9.09
N HIS A 60 11.54 3.66 7.83
CA HIS A 60 10.64 3.71 6.67
C HIS A 60 9.62 2.57 6.69
N LEU A 61 10.08 1.35 6.97
CA LEU A 61 9.21 0.18 7.08
C LEU A 61 8.16 0.36 8.19
N THR A 62 8.57 0.88 9.35
CA THR A 62 7.66 1.20 10.45
C THR A 62 6.65 2.28 10.08
N ARG A 63 7.06 3.34 9.37
CA ARG A 63 6.17 4.41 8.89
C ARG A 63 5.15 3.86 7.90
N ILE A 64 5.59 3.08 6.91
CA ILE A 64 4.71 2.49 5.89
C ILE A 64 3.71 1.53 6.54
N HIS A 65 4.19 0.62 7.40
CA HIS A 65 3.34 -0.31 8.14
C HIS A 65 2.27 0.44 8.94
N ARG A 66 2.66 1.48 9.66
CA ARG A 66 1.73 2.30 10.44
C ARG A 66 0.64 2.93 9.57
N VAL A 67 0.99 3.43 8.38
CA VAL A 67 0.01 3.99 7.43
C VAL A 67 -0.94 2.91 6.94
N ILE A 68 -0.46 1.72 6.57
CA ILE A 68 -1.29 0.61 6.09
C ILE A 68 -2.23 0.09 7.20
N ARG A 69 -1.84 0.19 8.47
CA ARG A 69 -2.68 -0.21 9.60
C ARG A 69 -3.76 0.81 9.97
N MET A 70 -3.76 2.00 9.39
CA MET A 70 -4.80 3.01 9.57
C MET A 70 -5.91 2.83 8.52
N ASP A 71 -7.17 2.97 8.93
CA ASP A 71 -8.30 2.99 8.00
C ASP A 71 -8.11 4.12 6.97
N GLN A 72 -8.27 3.78 5.68
CA GLN A 72 -8.06 4.72 4.56
C GLN A 72 -6.66 5.36 4.58
N GLY A 73 -5.67 4.66 5.14
CA GLY A 73 -4.28 5.09 5.12
C GLY A 73 -3.65 4.89 3.74
N HIS A 74 -3.31 5.99 3.08
CA HIS A 74 -2.58 6.01 1.81
C HIS A 74 -1.19 6.61 2.00
N ALA A 75 -0.23 6.23 1.15
CA ALA A 75 1.15 6.69 1.24
C ALA A 75 1.69 7.17 -0.11
N LEU A 76 2.52 8.21 -0.07
CA LEU A 76 3.37 8.67 -1.17
C LEU A 76 4.83 8.52 -0.73
N LEU A 77 5.47 7.47 -1.22
CA LEU A 77 6.88 7.18 -0.99
C LEU A 77 7.71 7.87 -2.07
N VAL A 78 8.53 8.85 -1.67
CA VAL A 78 9.32 9.67 -2.58
C VAL A 78 10.80 9.35 -2.41
N GLY A 79 11.44 8.85 -3.46
CA GLY A 79 12.88 8.56 -3.43
C GLY A 79 13.43 8.16 -4.79
N VAL A 80 14.74 8.20 -4.94
CA VAL A 80 15.40 7.77 -6.19
C VAL A 80 15.21 6.28 -6.47
N GLY A 81 15.46 5.85 -7.70
CA GLY A 81 15.47 4.42 -8.05
C GLY A 81 16.48 3.65 -7.18
N GLY A 82 16.11 2.44 -6.75
CA GLY A 82 16.96 1.62 -5.88
C GLY A 82 16.88 1.93 -4.38
N SER A 83 16.12 2.95 -3.95
CA SER A 83 16.01 3.32 -2.54
C SER A 83 15.18 2.35 -1.65
N GLY A 84 14.72 1.22 -2.18
CA GLY A 84 13.97 0.20 -1.42
C GLY A 84 12.45 0.43 -1.26
N LYS A 85 11.88 1.52 -1.80
CA LYS A 85 10.43 1.87 -1.65
C LYS A 85 9.47 0.70 -1.87
N GLN A 86 9.63 0.00 -3.00
CA GLN A 86 8.72 -1.10 -3.37
C GLN A 86 8.88 -2.30 -2.43
N SER A 87 10.12 -2.70 -2.15
CA SER A 87 10.38 -3.87 -1.31
C SER A 87 9.97 -3.65 0.15
N LEU A 88 10.21 -2.46 0.71
CA LEU A 88 9.72 -2.12 2.05
C LEU A 88 8.18 -2.03 2.08
N CYS A 89 7.55 -1.50 1.03
CA CYS A 89 6.10 -1.52 0.92
C CYS A 89 5.54 -2.94 0.90
N LYS A 90 6.14 -3.86 0.13
CA LYS A 90 5.73 -5.27 0.07
C LYS A 90 5.87 -5.96 1.43
N LEU A 91 7.00 -5.76 2.12
CA LEU A 91 7.22 -6.32 3.44
C LEU A 91 6.25 -5.74 4.48
N ALA A 92 6.01 -4.43 4.47
CA ALA A 92 5.01 -3.80 5.34
C ALA A 92 3.59 -4.31 5.06
N SER A 93 3.24 -4.49 3.79
CA SER A 93 1.92 -5.03 3.38
C SER A 93 1.73 -6.45 3.88
N PHE A 94 2.75 -7.29 3.73
CA PHE A 94 2.75 -8.65 4.26
C PHE A 94 2.63 -8.65 5.79
N THR A 95 3.42 -7.83 6.46
CA THR A 95 3.36 -7.65 7.93
C THR A 95 1.96 -7.25 8.37
N ALA A 96 1.29 -6.37 7.63
CA ALA A 96 -0.07 -5.90 7.92
C ALA A 96 -1.18 -6.91 7.59
N GLY A 97 -0.86 -8.01 6.90
CA GLY A 97 -1.83 -9.00 6.41
C GLY A 97 -2.61 -8.52 5.18
N CYS A 98 -2.03 -7.65 4.36
CA CYS A 98 -2.65 -7.10 3.15
C CYS A 98 -2.10 -7.79 1.90
N GLU A 99 -2.98 -8.11 0.94
CA GLU A 99 -2.55 -8.51 -0.40
C GLU A 99 -1.93 -7.30 -1.13
N VAL A 100 -0.89 -7.52 -1.92
CA VAL A 100 -0.32 -6.48 -2.80
C VAL A 100 -0.92 -6.64 -4.19
N PHE A 101 -1.49 -5.56 -4.72
CA PHE A 101 -1.96 -5.47 -6.09
C PHE A 101 -1.05 -4.54 -6.89
N GLU A 102 -0.56 -5.02 -8.03
CA GLU A 102 0.27 -4.27 -8.98
C GLU A 102 -0.28 -4.49 -10.39
N ILE A 103 -0.34 -3.44 -11.19
CA ILE A 103 -0.72 -3.57 -12.61
C ILE A 103 0.46 -4.08 -13.42
N GLN A 104 0.18 -4.85 -14.46
CA GLN A 104 1.20 -5.34 -15.40
C GLN A 104 1.03 -4.67 -16.75
N LEU A 105 1.91 -3.70 -17.04
CA LEU A 105 1.89 -3.03 -18.33
C LEU A 105 2.30 -4.01 -19.44
N SER A 106 1.42 -4.16 -20.43
CA SER A 106 1.66 -4.90 -21.65
C SER A 106 1.61 -3.97 -22.88
N ARG A 107 2.03 -4.47 -24.04
CA ARG A 107 1.99 -3.68 -25.27
C ARG A 107 0.54 -3.32 -25.61
N GLY A 108 0.24 -2.02 -25.66
CA GLY A 108 -1.11 -1.52 -25.94
C GLY A 108 -1.98 -1.32 -24.70
N TYR A 109 -1.41 -1.49 -23.49
CA TYR A 109 -2.07 -1.16 -22.24
C TYR A 109 -2.44 0.33 -22.21
N ASN A 110 -3.71 0.61 -21.95
CA ASN A 110 -4.32 1.95 -22.01
C ASN A 110 -5.31 2.15 -20.86
N GLU A 111 -6.02 3.29 -20.83
CA GLU A 111 -6.97 3.58 -19.76
C GLU A 111 -8.08 2.52 -19.60
N SER A 112 -8.58 1.95 -20.71
CA SER A 112 -9.59 0.88 -20.64
C SER A 112 -9.05 -0.35 -19.92
N SER A 113 -7.83 -0.76 -20.27
CA SER A 113 -7.16 -1.90 -19.62
C SER A 113 -6.96 -1.63 -18.13
N PHE A 114 -6.59 -0.39 -17.78
CA PHE A 114 -6.43 0.00 -16.39
C PHE A 114 -7.75 0.01 -15.62
N ARG A 115 -8.84 0.48 -16.22
CA ARG A 115 -10.18 0.39 -15.61
C ARG A 115 -10.58 -1.06 -15.35
N ASP A 116 -10.25 -1.99 -16.24
CA ASP A 116 -10.53 -3.41 -16.04
C ASP A 116 -9.71 -3.99 -14.87
N ASP A 117 -8.42 -3.66 -14.76
CA ASP A 117 -7.60 -4.03 -13.60
C ASP A 117 -8.15 -3.43 -12.30
N LEU A 118 -8.62 -2.18 -12.33
CA LEU A 118 -9.26 -1.55 -11.17
C LEU A 118 -10.57 -2.26 -10.80
N LYS A 119 -11.38 -2.76 -11.74
CA LYS A 119 -12.56 -3.58 -11.40
C LYS A 119 -12.15 -4.84 -10.64
N VAL A 120 -11.07 -5.51 -11.05
CA VAL A 120 -10.53 -6.68 -10.32
C VAL A 120 -10.14 -6.29 -8.90
N LEU A 121 -9.45 -5.16 -8.73
CA LEU A 121 -9.11 -4.62 -7.42
C LEU A 121 -10.36 -4.35 -6.56
N TYR A 122 -11.35 -3.61 -7.08
CA TYR A 122 -12.57 -3.29 -6.32
C TYR A 122 -13.42 -4.52 -5.97
N ASN A 123 -13.40 -5.56 -6.80
CA ASN A 123 -14.04 -6.83 -6.47
C ASN A 123 -13.35 -7.53 -5.29
N LYS A 124 -12.01 -7.57 -5.26
CA LYS A 124 -11.25 -8.08 -4.09
C LYS A 124 -11.59 -7.31 -2.81
N LEU A 125 -11.69 -5.99 -2.92
CA LEU A 125 -11.96 -5.10 -1.79
C LEU A 125 -13.38 -5.26 -1.23
N GLY A 126 -14.39 -5.20 -2.09
CA GLY A 126 -15.79 -5.11 -1.66
C GLY A 126 -16.53 -6.46 -1.63
N ILE A 127 -16.21 -7.38 -2.53
CA ILE A 127 -16.89 -8.68 -2.63
C ILE A 127 -16.13 -9.72 -1.81
N GLU A 128 -14.82 -9.90 -2.07
CA GLU A 128 -13.99 -10.85 -1.31
C GLU A 128 -13.63 -10.35 0.09
N ASN A 129 -13.88 -9.07 0.38
CA ASN A 129 -13.58 -8.41 1.66
C ASN A 129 -12.10 -8.54 2.08
N LYS A 130 -11.19 -8.39 1.12
CA LYS A 130 -9.76 -8.46 1.35
C LYS A 130 -9.16 -7.08 1.50
N LYS A 131 -8.24 -6.93 2.46
CA LYS A 131 -7.41 -5.73 2.58
C LYS A 131 -6.32 -5.77 1.52
N VAL A 132 -6.22 -4.72 0.72
CA VAL A 132 -5.30 -4.67 -0.43
C VAL A 132 -4.50 -3.38 -0.41
N VAL A 133 -3.20 -3.52 -0.60
CA VAL A 133 -2.29 -2.41 -0.91
C VAL A 133 -2.13 -2.34 -2.43
N PHE A 134 -2.62 -1.28 -3.04
CA PHE A 134 -2.37 -1.00 -4.45
C PHE A 134 -1.02 -0.27 -4.58
N LEU A 135 0.01 -1.00 -5.00
CA LEU A 135 1.34 -0.46 -5.23
C LEU A 135 1.45 0.07 -6.67
N PHE A 136 1.59 1.39 -6.79
CA PHE A 136 1.68 2.07 -8.07
C PHE A 136 2.94 2.92 -8.17
N THR A 137 3.69 2.78 -9.26
CA THR A 137 5.04 3.35 -9.41
C THR A 137 5.11 4.28 -10.63
N ASP A 138 6.17 5.07 -10.76
CA ASP A 138 6.39 5.87 -11.98
C ASP A 138 6.40 5.03 -13.26
N GLN A 139 6.87 3.78 -13.17
CA GLN A 139 6.92 2.86 -14.32
C GLN A 139 5.52 2.45 -14.77
N HIS A 140 4.53 2.52 -13.88
CA HIS A 140 3.13 2.20 -14.18
C HIS A 140 2.39 3.35 -14.88
N VAL A 141 2.94 4.57 -14.91
CA VAL A 141 2.33 5.73 -15.57
C VAL A 141 2.60 5.69 -17.08
N ALA A 142 1.86 4.83 -17.79
CA ALA A 142 1.89 4.79 -19.26
C ALA A 142 1.21 6.01 -19.89
N GLU A 143 0.12 6.47 -19.29
CA GLU A 143 -0.65 7.65 -19.69
C GLU A 143 -0.97 8.49 -18.46
N GLU A 144 -0.90 9.82 -18.57
CA GLU A 144 -1.16 10.73 -17.44
C GLU A 144 -2.62 10.63 -16.92
N GLY A 145 -3.56 10.17 -17.76
CA GLY A 145 -4.94 9.90 -17.35
C GLY A 145 -5.06 8.86 -16.22
N PHE A 146 -4.07 7.97 -16.04
CA PHE A 146 -4.09 7.00 -14.94
C PHE A 146 -4.05 7.70 -13.57
N LEU A 147 -3.33 8.82 -13.49
CA LEU A 147 -3.22 9.59 -12.26
C LEU A 147 -4.52 10.33 -11.93
N GLU A 148 -5.36 10.63 -12.92
CA GLU A 148 -6.72 11.13 -12.67
C GLU A 148 -7.58 10.06 -11.99
N LEU A 149 -7.50 8.81 -12.46
CA LEU A 149 -8.22 7.69 -11.83
C LEU A 149 -7.73 7.46 -10.39
N ILE A 150 -6.41 7.44 -10.18
CA ILE A 150 -5.82 7.32 -8.83
C ILE A 150 -6.22 8.49 -7.94
N ASN A 151 -6.22 9.72 -8.45
CA ASN A 151 -6.67 10.89 -7.71
C ASN A 151 -8.13 10.76 -7.25
N ASN A 152 -9.02 10.23 -8.09
CA ASN A 152 -10.38 9.90 -7.70
C ASN A 152 -10.42 8.83 -6.60
N MET A 153 -9.61 7.77 -6.70
CA MET A 153 -9.52 6.75 -5.64
C MET A 153 -9.12 7.37 -4.29
N LEU A 154 -8.14 8.27 -4.28
CA LEU A 154 -7.65 8.93 -3.08
C LEU A 154 -8.63 9.96 -2.48
N THR A 155 -9.50 10.56 -3.30
CA THR A 155 -10.37 11.68 -2.88
C THR A 155 -11.82 11.24 -2.64
N SER A 156 -12.36 10.35 -3.48
CA SER A 156 -13.73 9.85 -3.39
C SER A 156 -13.84 8.36 -3.04
N GLY A 157 -12.72 7.65 -2.89
CA GLY A 157 -12.70 6.21 -2.56
C GLY A 157 -13.09 5.28 -3.71
N MET A 158 -13.47 5.84 -4.86
CA MET A 158 -13.82 5.07 -6.07
C MET A 158 -13.68 5.90 -7.35
N VAL A 159 -13.29 5.24 -8.44
CA VAL A 159 -13.27 5.82 -9.79
C VAL A 159 -14.69 6.02 -10.32
N PRO A 160 -15.07 7.22 -10.78
CA PRO A 160 -16.36 7.48 -11.40
C PRO A 160 -16.60 6.62 -12.65
N ALA A 161 -17.84 6.14 -12.80
CA ALA A 161 -18.27 5.30 -13.92
C ALA A 161 -17.35 4.10 -14.20
N LEU A 162 -16.74 3.52 -13.15
CA LEU A 162 -15.89 2.33 -13.30
C LEU A 162 -16.68 1.11 -13.79
N TYR A 163 -17.88 0.93 -13.26
CA TYR A 163 -18.78 -0.17 -13.60
C TYR A 163 -19.95 0.30 -14.46
N ALA A 164 -20.32 -0.54 -15.44
CA ALA A 164 -21.58 -0.43 -16.16
C ALA A 164 -22.77 -0.77 -15.24
N ASP A 165 -23.98 -0.37 -15.64
CA ASP A 165 -25.16 -0.49 -14.77
C ASP A 165 -25.56 -1.96 -14.49
N ASP A 166 -25.33 -2.86 -15.44
CA ASP A 166 -25.53 -4.30 -15.30
C ASP A 166 -24.50 -4.93 -14.35
N GLU A 167 -23.23 -4.53 -14.45
CA GLU A 167 -22.17 -4.94 -13.51
C GLU A 167 -22.49 -4.47 -12.08
N LYS A 168 -22.97 -3.22 -11.93
CA LYS A 168 -23.39 -2.69 -10.63
C LYS A 168 -24.54 -3.50 -10.03
N GLU A 169 -25.54 -3.86 -10.83
CA GLU A 169 -26.66 -4.68 -10.34
C GLU A 169 -26.21 -6.07 -9.86
N ALA A 170 -25.26 -6.69 -10.57
CA ALA A 170 -24.67 -7.95 -10.13
C ALA A 170 -23.98 -7.81 -8.75
N ILE A 171 -23.17 -6.76 -8.56
CA ILE A 171 -22.50 -6.47 -7.29
C ILE A 171 -23.53 -6.21 -6.18
N LEU A 172 -24.51 -5.34 -6.45
CA LEU A 172 -25.54 -4.95 -5.49
C LEU A 172 -26.35 -6.17 -5.03
N SER A 173 -26.68 -7.08 -5.94
CA SER A 173 -27.35 -8.34 -5.61
C SER A 173 -26.49 -9.20 -4.66
N GLY A 174 -25.18 -9.29 -4.92
CA GLY A 174 -24.25 -10.09 -4.11
C GLY A 174 -24.04 -9.57 -2.69
N ILE A 175 -24.05 -8.25 -2.49
CA ILE A 175 -23.75 -7.64 -1.17
C ILE A 175 -24.99 -7.20 -0.39
N ARG A 176 -26.19 -7.24 -0.99
CA ARG A 176 -27.41 -6.68 -0.38
C ARG A 176 -27.70 -7.25 0.99
N ASP A 177 -27.65 -8.57 1.12
CA ASP A 177 -27.97 -9.25 2.39
C ASP A 177 -26.95 -8.89 3.49
N GLU A 178 -25.68 -8.74 3.13
CA GLU A 178 -24.62 -8.28 4.04
C GLU A 178 -24.87 -6.82 4.48
N ALA A 179 -25.12 -5.93 3.53
CA ALA A 179 -25.35 -4.51 3.80
C ALA A 179 -26.56 -4.29 4.71
N VAL A 180 -27.66 -5.02 4.49
CA VAL A 180 -28.87 -4.93 5.31
C VAL A 180 -28.62 -5.46 6.72
N LYS A 181 -27.87 -6.56 6.88
CA LYS A 181 -27.45 -7.07 8.19
C LYS A 181 -26.56 -6.07 8.94
N ALA A 182 -25.74 -5.32 8.20
CA ALA A 182 -24.94 -4.21 8.74
C ALA A 182 -25.76 -2.92 9.02
N GLY A 183 -27.09 -2.95 8.82
CA GLY A 183 -27.99 -1.83 9.12
C GLY A 183 -28.17 -0.82 7.99
N THR A 184 -27.70 -1.13 6.78
CA THR A 184 -27.86 -0.25 5.61
C THR A 184 -29.28 -0.38 5.04
N PRO A 185 -30.00 0.72 4.75
CA PRO A 185 -31.34 0.67 4.16
C PRO A 185 -31.36 -0.05 2.80
N HIS A 186 -32.51 -0.65 2.45
CA HIS A 186 -32.69 -1.41 1.20
C HIS A 186 -32.59 -0.58 -0.10
N ALA A 187 -32.50 0.74 -0.01
CA ALA A 187 -32.42 1.62 -1.18
C ALA A 187 -31.13 1.35 -1.97
N ARG A 188 -31.24 1.25 -3.30
CA ARG A 188 -30.12 0.92 -4.21
C ARG A 188 -28.90 1.80 -3.98
N GLU A 189 -29.10 3.11 -3.86
CA GLU A 189 -28.04 4.10 -3.64
C GLU A 189 -27.33 3.89 -2.29
N MET A 190 -28.05 3.50 -1.24
CA MET A 190 -27.49 3.26 0.09
C MET A 190 -26.62 2.01 0.10
N ILE A 191 -27.06 0.93 -0.56
CA ILE A 191 -26.28 -0.31 -0.71
C ILE A 191 -25.02 -0.05 -1.56
N TRP A 192 -25.12 0.77 -2.60
CA TRP A 192 -23.94 1.18 -3.37
C TRP A 192 -22.96 2.01 -2.53
N GLY A 193 -23.46 2.95 -1.71
CA GLY A 193 -22.64 3.69 -0.76
C GLY A 193 -21.93 2.77 0.24
N TYR A 194 -22.61 1.73 0.73
CA TYR A 194 -22.01 0.70 1.57
C TYR A 194 -20.86 -0.03 0.87
N PHE A 195 -21.04 -0.42 -0.40
CA PHE A 195 -19.98 -1.03 -1.21
C PHE A 195 -18.75 -0.12 -1.31
N VAL A 196 -18.96 1.15 -1.68
CA VAL A 196 -17.88 2.12 -1.83
C VAL A 196 -17.12 2.30 -0.50
N GLN A 197 -17.86 2.41 0.62
CA GLN A 197 -17.24 2.55 1.94
C GLN A 197 -16.44 1.30 2.33
N LYS A 198 -16.99 0.11 2.08
CA LYS A 198 -16.30 -1.17 2.31
C LYS A 198 -15.02 -1.26 1.49
N CYS A 199 -15.07 -0.88 0.22
CA CYS A 199 -13.90 -0.82 -0.64
C CYS A 199 -12.84 0.16 -0.13
N SER A 200 -13.26 1.37 0.25
CA SER A 200 -12.36 2.41 0.77
C SER A 200 -11.65 1.98 2.06
N ASN A 201 -12.37 1.32 2.98
CA ASN A 201 -11.80 0.82 4.24
C ASN A 201 -10.79 -0.30 4.04
N ASN A 202 -10.92 -1.08 2.96
CA ASN A 202 -10.04 -2.19 2.64
C ASN A 202 -8.87 -1.79 1.70
N LEU A 203 -8.85 -0.56 1.19
CA LEU A 203 -7.89 -0.11 0.19
C LEU A 203 -6.82 0.80 0.80
N HIS A 204 -5.57 0.48 0.50
CA HIS A 204 -4.42 1.35 0.75
C HIS A 204 -3.71 1.64 -0.57
N VAL A 205 -3.78 2.87 -1.07
CA VAL A 205 -3.02 3.29 -2.24
C VAL A 205 -1.61 3.70 -1.80
N VAL A 206 -0.58 3.03 -2.32
CA VAL A 206 0.82 3.36 -2.08
C VAL A 206 1.49 3.76 -3.39
N LEU A 207 1.90 5.02 -3.47
CA LEU A 207 2.55 5.61 -4.63
C LEU A 207 4.06 5.64 -4.41
N ALA A 208 4.82 4.92 -5.21
CA ALA A 208 6.27 4.93 -5.16
C ALA A 208 6.84 5.76 -6.32
N MET A 209 7.16 7.02 -6.03
CA MET A 209 7.54 8.02 -7.03
C MET A 209 8.98 8.51 -6.85
N SER A 210 9.58 8.95 -7.96
CA SER A 210 10.91 9.51 -8.03
C SER A 210 10.85 11.03 -7.97
N PRO A 211 11.66 11.69 -7.11
CA PRO A 211 11.78 13.14 -7.09
C PRO A 211 12.66 13.67 -8.22
N VAL A 212 13.23 12.80 -9.07
CA VAL A 212 14.13 13.22 -10.16
C VAL A 212 13.34 13.89 -11.27
N GLY A 213 13.75 15.11 -11.62
CA GLY A 213 13.09 15.93 -12.65
C GLY A 213 11.82 16.62 -12.16
N ASP A 214 11.05 17.18 -13.08
CA ASP A 214 9.86 17.99 -12.77
C ASP A 214 8.54 17.20 -12.80
N ALA A 215 8.58 15.91 -13.15
CA ALA A 215 7.39 15.11 -13.37
C ALA A 215 6.53 14.98 -12.10
N LEU A 216 7.14 14.55 -10.98
CA LEU A 216 6.43 14.42 -9.70
C LEU A 216 5.78 15.74 -9.27
N ARG A 217 6.52 16.84 -9.33
CA ARG A 217 6.01 18.18 -9.00
C ARG A 217 4.82 18.57 -9.87
N THR A 218 4.89 18.31 -11.17
CA THR A 218 3.80 18.61 -12.11
C THR A 218 2.57 17.76 -11.82
N ARG A 219 2.77 16.46 -11.56
CA ARG A 219 1.70 15.51 -11.19
C ARG A 219 1.01 15.91 -9.89
N CYS A 220 1.74 16.23 -8.84
CA CYS A 220 1.15 16.69 -7.57
C CYS A 220 0.35 17.99 -7.73
N ARG A 221 0.73 18.87 -8.65
CA ARG A 221 -0.02 20.10 -8.95
C ARG A 221 -1.32 19.81 -9.74
N ASN A 222 -1.26 18.91 -10.71
CA ASN A 222 -2.41 18.55 -11.54
C ASN A 222 -3.39 17.63 -10.79
N PHE A 223 -2.88 16.80 -9.89
CA PHE A 223 -3.61 15.77 -9.13
C PHE A 223 -3.37 15.96 -7.63
N PRO A 224 -4.05 16.93 -6.99
CA PRO A 224 -3.76 17.32 -5.61
C PRO A 224 -4.08 16.23 -4.57
N GLY A 225 -4.92 15.23 -4.90
CA GLY A 225 -5.19 14.09 -4.03
C GLY A 225 -3.94 13.28 -3.71
N LEU A 226 -2.93 13.26 -4.60
CA LEU A 226 -1.66 12.56 -4.38
C LEU A 226 -0.90 13.07 -3.14
N VAL A 227 -1.08 14.34 -2.77
CA VAL A 227 -0.40 14.98 -1.62
C VAL A 227 -1.35 15.28 -0.47
N ASN A 228 -2.62 15.55 -0.74
CA ASN A 228 -3.58 15.92 0.31
C ASN A 228 -4.17 14.71 1.04
N ASN A 229 -4.20 13.54 0.39
CA ASN A 229 -4.86 12.34 0.89
C ASN A 229 -3.89 11.18 1.13
N ALA A 230 -2.58 11.43 1.08
CA ALA A 230 -1.55 10.43 1.33
C ALA A 230 -0.49 10.94 2.31
N ASN A 231 0.01 10.05 3.16
CA ASN A 231 1.15 10.31 4.03
C ASN A 231 2.43 10.29 3.19
N ILE A 232 3.21 11.37 3.25
CA ILE A 232 4.42 11.51 2.45
C ILE A 232 5.62 10.99 3.25
N ASP A 233 6.32 10.01 2.69
CA ASP A 233 7.56 9.47 3.25
C ASP A 233 8.74 9.69 2.29
N TRP A 234 9.77 10.40 2.75
CA TRP A 234 10.91 10.81 1.94
C TRP A 234 12.12 9.90 2.17
N PHE A 235 12.47 9.14 1.15
CA PHE A 235 13.63 8.28 1.10
C PHE A 235 14.84 9.09 0.63
N PHE A 236 15.60 9.60 1.60
CA PHE A 236 16.82 10.33 1.34
C PHE A 236 17.98 9.40 0.91
N PRO A 237 19.05 9.95 0.32
CA PRO A 237 20.25 9.18 0.04
C PRO A 237 20.77 8.46 1.29
N TRP A 238 21.29 7.26 1.10
CA TRP A 238 21.78 6.43 2.20
C TRP A 238 22.90 7.12 2.97
N PRO A 239 22.81 7.20 4.31
CA PRO A 239 23.90 7.66 5.14
C PRO A 239 25.06 6.65 5.12
N GLU A 240 26.23 7.07 5.60
CA GLU A 240 27.43 6.22 5.64
C GLU A 240 27.19 4.91 6.41
N GLN A 241 26.41 4.95 7.50
CA GLN A 241 26.07 3.73 8.25
C GLN A 241 25.30 2.70 7.41
N ALA A 242 24.39 3.16 6.54
CA ALA A 242 23.60 2.29 5.68
C ALA A 242 24.48 1.66 4.60
N LEU A 243 25.39 2.44 4.01
CA LEU A 243 26.39 1.93 3.06
C LEU A 243 27.29 0.87 3.71
N TYR A 244 27.76 1.12 4.93
CA TYR A 244 28.57 0.15 5.68
C TYR A 244 27.79 -1.13 6.01
N ALA A 245 26.54 -1.00 6.50
CA ALA A 245 25.70 -2.15 6.82
C ALA A 245 25.49 -3.04 5.59
N VAL A 246 25.14 -2.44 4.45
CA VAL A 246 25.00 -3.16 3.18
C VAL A 246 26.33 -3.80 2.77
N ALA A 247 27.44 -3.05 2.77
CA ALA A 247 28.75 -3.57 2.41
C ALA A 247 29.18 -4.74 3.30
N SER A 248 28.94 -4.67 4.62
CA SER A 248 29.28 -5.73 5.56
C SER A 248 28.54 -7.03 5.28
N VAL A 249 27.25 -6.96 4.89
CA VAL A 249 26.47 -8.15 4.51
C VAL A 249 26.98 -8.76 3.20
N PHE A 250 27.32 -7.94 2.20
CA PHE A 250 27.72 -8.43 0.88
C PHE A 250 29.21 -8.83 0.77
N ILE A 251 30.07 -8.29 1.64
CA ILE A 251 31.54 -8.50 1.60
C ILE A 251 32.01 -9.46 2.70
N SER A 252 31.21 -9.70 3.76
CA SER A 252 31.61 -10.66 4.78
C SER A 252 31.82 -12.04 4.13
N PRO A 253 33.00 -12.67 4.33
CA PRO A 253 33.19 -14.06 3.93
C PRO A 253 32.19 -14.91 4.71
N GLU A 254 31.57 -15.87 4.01
CA GLU A 254 30.68 -16.90 4.59
C GLU A 254 31.32 -17.62 5.79
#